data_AF-A0A4S2UR87-F1
#
_entry.id   AF-A0A4S2UR87-F1
#
_cell.length_a   1.000
_cell.length_b   1.000
_cell.length_c   1.000
_cell.angle_alpha   90.00
_cell.angle_beta   90.00
_cell.angle_gamma   90.00
#
_symmetry.space_group_name_H-M   'P 1'
#
loop_
_entity.id
_entity.type
_entity.pdbx_description
1 polymer ?
#
loop_
_entity_poly.entity_id
_entity_poly.type
_entity_poly.pdbx_seq_one_letter_code
_entity_poly.pdbx_strand_id
1 'polypeptide(L)'
;MSLLELIAAADARGLAASGAACLDRCLPQPAEGADPDPLRPLWAGCADPRDWQDRLTEARAALDGLPGAPENLLRIAELLGEAPADRSGEELRTWADACSVLALDIHRAHDAARADAAELVERCRAGDPAGAGPLLSGEAARQVRILEMLAEIGDGAPTGAGLRQVMDVSTEGQRVLRAAASRRARVRG
;
A
#
# COMPACT_ATOMS: atom_id res chain seq x y z
N MET A 1 3.60 -13.00 -13.85
CA MET A 1 3.23 -13.57 -12.53
C MET A 1 1.98 -12.85 -12.04
N SER A 2 1.09 -13.55 -11.36
CA SER A 2 0.00 -12.91 -10.64
C SER A 2 0.53 -12.13 -9.43
N LEU A 3 -0.30 -11.27 -8.85
CA LEU A 3 0.05 -10.54 -7.64
C LEU A 3 0.31 -11.50 -6.47
N LEU A 4 -0.49 -12.57 -6.35
CA LEU A 4 -0.29 -13.63 -5.36
C LEU A 4 1.08 -14.30 -5.49
N GLU A 5 1.46 -14.65 -6.73
CA GLU A 5 2.76 -15.27 -7.01
C GLU A 5 3.92 -14.33 -6.68
N LEU A 6 3.77 -13.04 -6.98
CA LEU A 6 4.79 -12.02 -6.70
C LEU A 6 4.98 -11.80 -5.19
N ILE A 7 3.89 -11.71 -4.42
CA ILE A 7 3.97 -11.59 -2.95
C ILE A 7 4.58 -12.85 -2.33
N ALA A 8 4.20 -14.03 -2.83
CA ALA A 8 4.77 -15.29 -2.36
C ALA A 8 6.30 -15.37 -2.60
N ALA A 9 6.77 -14.88 -3.75
CA ALA A 9 8.18 -14.93 -4.14
C ALA A 9 9.04 -13.79 -3.58
N ALA A 10 8.44 -12.71 -3.06
CA ALA A 10 9.17 -11.52 -2.64
C ALA A 10 10.10 -11.79 -1.43
N ASP A 11 11.27 -11.14 -1.48
CA ASP A 11 12.20 -11.06 -0.36
C ASP A 11 11.68 -10.09 0.72
N ALA A 12 12.34 -10.06 1.89
CA ALA A 12 11.91 -9.20 3.00
C ALA A 12 11.91 -7.70 2.64
N ARG A 13 12.82 -7.26 1.76
CA ARG A 13 12.87 -5.87 1.27
C ARG A 13 11.65 -5.58 0.39
N GLY A 14 11.33 -6.48 -0.52
CA GLY A 14 10.19 -6.43 -1.42
C GLY A 14 8.89 -6.34 -0.65
N LEU A 15 8.69 -7.23 0.32
CA LEU A 15 7.50 -7.27 1.18
C LEU A 15 7.33 -5.99 2.00
N ALA A 16 8.41 -5.51 2.65
CA ALA A 16 8.36 -4.28 3.44
C ALA A 16 8.02 -3.07 2.57
N ALA A 17 8.71 -2.92 1.44
CA ALA A 17 8.51 -1.79 0.52
C ALA A 17 7.15 -1.84 -0.18
N SER A 18 6.66 -3.02 -0.58
CA SER A 18 5.34 -3.16 -1.21
C SER A 18 4.22 -2.90 -0.21
N GLY A 19 4.35 -3.37 1.04
CA GLY A 19 3.40 -3.07 2.11
C GLY A 19 3.33 -1.57 2.41
N ALA A 20 4.49 -0.93 2.62
CA ALA A 20 4.58 0.53 2.82
C ALA A 20 3.97 1.31 1.65
N ALA A 21 4.26 0.89 0.41
CA ALA A 21 3.67 1.47 -0.79
C ALA A 21 2.14 1.43 -0.74
N CYS A 22 1.56 0.28 -0.37
CA CYS A 22 0.10 0.07 -0.29
C CYS A 22 -0.55 1.04 0.68
N LEU A 23 0.00 1.15 1.89
CA LEU A 23 -0.52 2.04 2.93
C LEU A 23 -0.40 3.51 2.52
N ASP A 24 0.77 3.93 2.04
CA ASP A 24 1.09 5.31 1.66
C ASP A 24 0.14 5.90 0.61
N ARG A 25 -0.11 5.15 -0.47
CA ARG A 25 -1.01 5.63 -1.53
C ARG A 25 -2.48 5.63 -1.13
N CYS A 26 -2.84 4.88 -0.09
CA CYS A 26 -4.19 4.80 0.43
C CYS A 26 -4.49 5.83 1.53
N LEU A 27 -3.49 6.59 1.97
CA LEU A 27 -3.70 7.69 2.90
C LEU A 27 -4.69 8.71 2.32
N PRO A 28 -5.68 9.16 3.11
CA PRO A 28 -6.62 10.18 2.67
C PRO A 28 -5.91 11.51 2.36
N GLN A 29 -6.66 12.46 1.81
CA GLN A 29 -6.17 13.84 1.72
C GLN A 29 -5.86 14.34 3.14
N PRO A 30 -4.66 14.91 3.40
CA PRO A 30 -4.34 15.48 4.70
C PRO A 30 -5.31 16.60 5.04
N ALA A 31 -5.74 16.68 6.30
CA ALA A 31 -6.45 17.84 6.81
C ALA A 31 -5.53 19.08 6.77
N GLU A 32 -6.12 20.27 6.73
CA GLU A 32 -5.34 21.51 6.80
C GLU A 32 -4.49 21.54 8.08
N GLY A 33 -3.18 21.79 7.92
CA GLY A 33 -2.23 21.84 9.03
C GLY A 33 -1.73 20.48 9.56
N ALA A 34 -2.23 19.34 9.04
CA ALA A 34 -1.70 18.02 9.37
C ALA A 34 -0.37 17.73 8.63
N ASP A 35 0.44 16.80 9.13
CA ASP A 35 1.62 16.32 8.39
C ASP A 35 1.16 15.73 7.05
N PRO A 36 1.68 16.21 5.91
CA PRO A 36 1.31 15.68 4.61
C PRO A 36 1.80 14.26 4.34
N ASP A 37 2.75 13.75 5.13
CA ASP A 37 3.40 12.45 4.89
C ASP A 37 3.76 11.77 6.24
N PRO A 38 2.75 11.20 6.93
CA PRO A 38 2.92 10.52 8.22
C PRO A 38 3.66 9.18 8.11
N LEU A 39 3.80 8.62 6.91
CA LEU A 39 4.49 7.35 6.67
C LEU A 39 5.96 7.51 6.23
N ARG A 40 6.48 8.75 6.20
CA ARG A 40 7.92 9.01 5.99
C ARG A 40 8.84 8.15 6.84
N PRO A 41 8.59 7.93 8.15
CA PRO A 41 9.43 7.05 8.94
C PRO A 41 9.44 5.63 8.40
N LEU A 42 8.28 5.07 8.04
CA LEU A 42 8.16 3.70 7.51
C LEU A 42 9.04 3.49 6.26
N TRP A 43 9.11 4.48 5.37
CA TRP A 43 10.01 4.44 4.21
C TRP A 43 11.49 4.42 4.58
N ALA A 44 11.90 5.12 5.64
CA ALA A 44 13.25 5.01 6.18
C ALA A 44 13.53 3.60 6.76
N GLY A 45 12.55 3.00 7.44
CA GLY A 45 12.64 1.61 7.91
C GLY A 45 12.69 0.58 6.78
N CYS A 46 12.13 0.90 5.61
CA CYS A 46 12.32 0.08 4.40
C CYS A 46 13.75 0.17 3.86
N ALA A 47 14.37 1.34 3.96
CA ALA A 47 15.72 1.61 3.47
C ALA A 47 16.81 0.96 4.32
N ASP A 48 16.60 0.82 5.64
CA ASP A 48 17.53 0.13 6.53
C ASP A 48 16.78 -0.85 7.46
N PRO A 49 16.97 -2.18 7.35
CA PRO A 49 16.33 -3.15 8.24
C PRO A 49 16.62 -2.93 9.72
N ARG A 50 17.74 -2.29 10.07
CA ARG A 50 18.11 -2.01 11.48
C ARG A 50 17.21 -0.96 12.12
N ASP A 51 16.66 -0.07 11.30
CA ASP A 51 15.79 1.01 11.76
C ASP A 51 14.32 0.61 11.74
N TRP A 52 13.98 -0.57 11.20
CA TRP A 52 12.60 -0.98 10.93
C TRP A 52 11.67 -0.81 12.14
N GLN A 53 12.03 -1.35 13.30
CA GLN A 53 11.18 -1.33 14.49
C GLN A 53 10.96 0.09 15.03
N ASP A 54 12.03 0.88 15.10
CA ASP A 54 11.97 2.27 15.58
C ASP A 54 11.13 3.12 14.63
N ARG A 55 11.34 2.96 13.33
CA ARG A 55 10.60 3.69 12.29
C ARG A 55 9.14 3.27 12.19
N LEU A 56 8.83 2.02 12.44
CA LEU A 56 7.46 1.53 12.54
C LEU A 56 6.75 2.15 13.75
N THR A 57 7.44 2.28 14.88
CA THR A 57 6.92 2.95 16.08
C THR A 57 6.65 4.43 15.83
N GLU A 58 7.59 5.13 15.17
CA GLU A 58 7.40 6.53 14.79
C GLU A 58 6.22 6.71 13.82
N ALA A 59 6.07 5.83 12.82
CA ALA A 59 4.97 5.89 11.86
C ALA A 59 3.60 5.65 12.52
N ARG A 60 3.53 4.73 13.49
CA ARG A 60 2.31 4.51 14.30
C ARG A 60 1.92 5.76 15.08
N ALA A 61 2.88 6.35 15.81
CA ALA A 61 2.65 7.58 16.56
C ALA A 61 2.23 8.75 15.66
N ALA A 62 2.79 8.84 14.45
CA ALA A 62 2.42 9.86 13.48
C ALA A 62 0.97 9.70 13.00
N LEU A 63 0.49 8.47 12.75
CA LEU A 63 -0.90 8.21 12.38
C LEU A 63 -1.87 8.47 13.54
N ASP A 64 -1.52 8.07 14.76
CA ASP A 64 -2.35 8.30 15.96
C ASP A 64 -2.56 9.79 16.25
N GLY A 65 -1.59 10.63 15.86
CA GLY A 65 -1.67 12.09 16.02
C GLY A 65 -2.57 12.80 15.01
N LEU A 66 -3.10 12.11 13.99
CA LEU A 66 -3.91 12.75 12.95
C LEU A 66 -5.35 13.02 13.44
N PRO A 67 -5.86 14.26 13.29
CA PRO A 67 -7.21 14.59 13.70
C PRO A 67 -8.25 14.03 12.72
N GLY A 68 -9.39 13.54 13.25
CA GLY A 68 -10.55 13.16 12.45
C GLY A 68 -10.25 12.03 11.46
N ALA A 69 -10.08 10.80 11.97
CA ALA A 69 -9.71 9.67 11.14
C ALA A 69 -10.90 9.18 10.30
N PRO A 70 -10.86 9.31 8.95
CA PRO A 70 -11.81 8.59 8.11
C PRO A 70 -11.62 7.08 8.30
N GLU A 71 -12.64 6.29 7.99
CA GLU A 71 -12.62 4.82 8.13
C GLU A 71 -11.37 4.18 7.50
N ASN A 72 -10.95 4.65 6.32
CA ASN A 72 -9.73 4.16 5.67
C ASN A 72 -8.47 4.42 6.48
N LEU A 73 -8.37 5.56 7.18
CA LEU A 73 -7.21 5.87 8.03
C LEU A 73 -7.15 4.92 9.23
N LEU A 74 -8.30 4.58 9.82
CA LEU A 74 -8.37 3.60 10.92
C LEU A 74 -7.91 2.22 10.45
N ARG A 75 -8.36 1.75 9.29
CA ARG A 75 -7.91 0.47 8.70
C ARG A 75 -6.41 0.46 8.38
N ILE A 76 -5.86 1.60 7.93
CA ILE A 76 -4.41 1.76 7.70
C ILE A 76 -3.64 1.71 9.02
N ALA A 77 -4.12 2.40 10.05
CA ALA A 77 -3.49 2.40 11.38
C ALA A 77 -3.53 1.02 12.03
N GLU A 78 -4.64 0.29 11.90
CA GLU A 78 -4.78 -1.10 12.35
C GLU A 78 -3.74 -2.00 11.69
N LEU A 79 -3.65 -2.01 10.35
CA LEU A 79 -2.63 -2.80 9.65
C LEU A 79 -1.20 -2.36 9.98
N LEU A 80 -0.94 -1.07 10.19
CA LEU A 80 0.37 -0.62 10.62
C LEU A 80 0.70 -1.12 12.05
N GLY A 81 -0.31 -1.23 12.92
CA GLY A 81 -0.22 -1.83 14.24
C GLY A 81 0.11 -3.33 14.20
N GLU A 82 -0.36 -4.03 13.18
CA GLU A 82 -0.09 -5.46 12.96
C GLU A 82 1.26 -5.76 12.30
N ALA A 83 1.97 -4.74 11.77
CA ALA A 83 3.27 -4.97 11.17
C ALA A 83 4.24 -5.62 12.19
N PRO A 84 4.96 -6.69 11.78
CA PRO A 84 5.83 -7.43 12.69
C PRO A 84 7.02 -6.58 13.12
N ALA A 85 7.50 -6.81 14.34
CA ALA A 85 8.71 -6.16 14.85
C ALA A 85 9.95 -6.60 14.07
N ASP A 86 10.00 -7.87 13.64
CA ASP A 86 11.06 -8.39 12.80
C ASP A 86 10.70 -8.20 11.32
N ARG A 87 11.61 -7.57 10.57
CA ARG A 87 11.46 -7.36 9.12
C ARG A 87 11.85 -8.60 8.33
N SER A 88 11.25 -9.75 8.64
CA SER A 88 11.51 -11.01 7.94
C SER A 88 10.41 -12.05 8.18
N GLY A 89 10.51 -13.20 7.52
CA GLY A 89 9.68 -14.36 7.82
C GLY A 89 8.25 -14.30 7.28
N GLU A 90 7.42 -15.19 7.80
CA GLU A 90 6.03 -15.37 7.37
C GLU A 90 5.12 -14.22 7.80
N GLU A 91 5.32 -13.68 9.00
CA GLU A 91 4.54 -12.55 9.53
C GLU A 91 4.63 -11.32 8.63
N LEU A 92 5.83 -11.02 8.10
CA LEU A 92 6.01 -9.89 7.18
C LEU A 92 5.27 -10.12 5.86
N ARG A 93 5.23 -11.37 5.39
CA ARG A 93 4.50 -11.73 4.16
C ARG A 93 2.99 -11.60 4.38
N THR A 94 2.48 -12.12 5.48
CA THR A 94 1.07 -11.97 5.87
C THR A 94 0.67 -10.50 5.98
N TRP A 95 1.52 -9.68 6.60
CA TRP A 95 1.29 -8.23 6.69
C TRP A 95 1.28 -7.55 5.32
N ALA A 96 2.25 -7.85 4.45
CA ALA A 96 2.31 -7.30 3.10
C ALA A 96 1.10 -7.74 2.25
N ASP A 97 0.65 -8.98 2.44
CA ASP A 97 -0.55 -9.52 1.80
C ASP A 97 -1.81 -8.76 2.21
N ALA A 98 -2.00 -8.55 3.51
CA ALA A 98 -3.11 -7.79 4.07
C ALA A 98 -3.09 -6.32 3.60
N CYS A 99 -1.90 -5.70 3.53
CA CYS A 99 -1.72 -4.36 2.96
C CYS A 99 -2.15 -4.30 1.48
N SER A 100 -1.79 -5.32 0.70
CA SER A 100 -2.21 -5.46 -0.70
C SER A 100 -3.73 -5.53 -0.83
N VAL A 101 -4.39 -6.37 -0.02
CA VAL A 101 -5.85 -6.52 0.00
C VAL A 101 -6.54 -5.22 0.39
N LEU A 102 -6.09 -4.55 1.46
CA LEU A 102 -6.65 -3.26 1.88
C LEU A 102 -6.58 -2.22 0.76
N ALA A 103 -5.45 -2.12 0.08
CA ALA A 103 -5.29 -1.15 -1.00
C ALA A 103 -6.25 -1.41 -2.16
N LEU A 104 -6.43 -2.68 -2.56
CA LEU A 104 -7.40 -3.07 -3.60
C LEU A 104 -8.84 -2.74 -3.18
N ASP A 105 -9.19 -3.03 -1.93
CA ASP A 105 -10.50 -2.72 -1.35
C ASP A 105 -10.82 -1.23 -1.36
N ILE A 106 -9.86 -0.40 -0.93
CA ILE A 106 -10.00 1.05 -0.92
C ILE A 106 -10.22 1.57 -2.34
N HIS A 107 -9.41 1.13 -3.32
CA HIS A 107 -9.54 1.56 -4.71
C HIS A 107 -10.87 1.13 -5.33
N ARG A 108 -11.28 -0.12 -5.10
CA ARG A 108 -12.57 -0.66 -5.54
C ARG A 108 -13.75 0.14 -5.00
N ALA A 109 -13.69 0.62 -3.76
CA ALA A 109 -14.78 1.42 -3.16
C ALA A 109 -15.07 2.73 -3.93
N HIS A 110 -14.11 3.19 -4.74
CA HIS A 110 -14.28 4.36 -5.63
C HIS A 110 -14.79 4.01 -7.03
N ASP A 111 -14.74 2.74 -7.44
CA ASP A 111 -15.34 2.29 -8.69
C ASP A 111 -16.89 2.38 -8.64
N ALA A 112 -17.50 2.35 -9.82
CA ALA A 112 -18.95 2.34 -9.99
C ALA A 112 -19.55 0.90 -9.97
N ALA A 113 -18.70 -0.12 -10.04
CA ALA A 113 -19.10 -1.52 -10.22
C ALA A 113 -19.80 -2.10 -8.97
N ARG A 114 -20.82 -2.94 -9.20
CA ARG A 114 -21.72 -3.53 -8.18
C ARG A 114 -21.56 -5.05 -8.01
N ALA A 115 -20.55 -5.67 -8.63
CA ALA A 115 -20.26 -7.09 -8.44
C ALA A 115 -19.74 -7.36 -7.01
N ASP A 116 -19.70 -8.64 -6.62
CA ASP A 116 -19.19 -9.03 -5.31
C ASP A 116 -17.78 -8.47 -5.10
N ALA A 117 -17.64 -7.71 -4.02
CA ALA A 117 -16.44 -7.00 -3.65
C ALA A 117 -15.24 -7.94 -3.44
N ALA A 118 -15.46 -9.02 -2.69
CA ALA A 118 -14.39 -9.92 -2.26
C ALA A 118 -13.91 -10.78 -3.44
N GLU A 119 -14.85 -11.32 -4.22
CA GLU A 119 -14.54 -12.14 -5.39
C GLU A 119 -13.75 -11.34 -6.45
N LEU A 120 -14.12 -10.07 -6.69
CA LEU A 120 -13.39 -9.23 -7.63
C LEU A 120 -11.95 -8.94 -7.18
N VAL A 121 -11.74 -8.69 -5.88
CA VAL A 121 -10.39 -8.48 -5.34
C VAL A 121 -9.54 -9.74 -5.53
N GLU A 122 -10.06 -10.91 -5.15
CA GLU A 122 -9.35 -12.18 -5.29
C GLU A 122 -9.01 -12.50 -6.75
N ARG A 123 -9.95 -12.30 -7.68
CA ARG A 123 -9.69 -12.48 -9.12
C ARG A 123 -8.62 -11.53 -9.65
N CYS A 124 -8.65 -10.26 -9.25
CA CYS A 124 -7.60 -9.31 -9.63
C CYS A 124 -6.23 -9.74 -9.11
N ARG A 125 -6.15 -10.24 -7.86
CA ARG A 125 -4.91 -10.75 -7.27
C ARG A 125 -4.39 -11.99 -7.99
N ALA A 126 -5.30 -12.84 -8.46
CA ALA A 126 -4.98 -14.01 -9.29
C ALA A 126 -4.63 -13.67 -10.75
N GLY A 127 -4.68 -12.39 -11.15
CA GLY A 127 -4.32 -11.95 -12.50
C GLY A 127 -5.49 -11.92 -13.50
N ASP A 128 -6.73 -11.99 -13.02
CA ASP A 128 -7.95 -11.89 -13.84
C ASP A 128 -8.75 -10.63 -13.46
N PRO A 129 -8.46 -9.47 -14.07
CA PRO A 129 -9.15 -8.22 -13.77
C PRO A 129 -10.51 -8.11 -14.49
N ALA A 130 -11.04 -9.16 -15.14
CA ALA A 130 -12.24 -9.00 -15.94
C ALA A 130 -13.45 -8.62 -15.08
N GLY A 131 -14.12 -7.52 -15.44
CA GLY A 131 -15.23 -6.96 -14.67
C GLY A 131 -14.82 -6.06 -13.49
N ALA A 132 -13.52 -5.92 -13.20
CA ALA A 132 -13.02 -4.92 -12.28
C ALA A 132 -13.18 -3.51 -12.86
N GLY A 133 -13.47 -2.54 -11.99
CA GLY A 133 -13.44 -1.14 -12.39
C GLY A 133 -12.01 -0.63 -12.61
N PRO A 134 -11.87 0.57 -13.20
CA PRO A 134 -10.57 1.14 -13.53
C PRO A 134 -9.68 1.38 -12.30
N LEU A 135 -10.24 1.65 -11.12
CA LEU A 135 -9.44 1.89 -9.92
C LEU A 135 -8.90 0.58 -9.36
N LEU A 136 -9.74 -0.45 -9.24
CA LEU A 136 -9.31 -1.77 -8.77
C LEU A 136 -8.28 -2.40 -9.72
N SER A 137 -8.55 -2.43 -11.02
CA SER A 137 -7.63 -3.00 -12.01
C SER A 137 -6.32 -2.21 -12.11
N GLY A 138 -6.38 -0.88 -12.05
CA GLY A 138 -5.19 -0.03 -12.04
C GLY A 138 -4.33 -0.21 -10.80
N GLU A 139 -4.94 -0.45 -9.64
CA GLU A 139 -4.23 -0.72 -8.39
C GLU A 139 -3.56 -2.11 -8.41
N ALA A 140 -4.25 -3.16 -8.89
CA ALA A 140 -3.66 -4.48 -9.05
C ALA A 140 -2.43 -4.45 -9.97
N ALA A 141 -2.53 -3.77 -11.12
CA ALA A 141 -1.43 -3.59 -12.05
C ALA A 141 -0.24 -2.82 -11.43
N ARG A 142 -0.53 -1.83 -10.57
CA ARG A 142 0.49 -1.06 -9.87
C ARG A 142 1.25 -1.91 -8.86
N GLN A 143 0.55 -2.74 -8.09
CA GLN A 143 1.18 -3.66 -7.14
C GLN A 143 2.09 -4.67 -7.84
N VAL A 144 1.61 -5.25 -8.94
CA VAL A 144 2.42 -6.12 -9.81
C VAL A 144 3.68 -5.39 -10.27
N ARG A 145 3.54 -4.18 -10.82
CA ARG A 145 4.68 -3.38 -11.29
C ARG A 145 5.68 -3.08 -10.18
N ILE A 146 5.22 -2.75 -8.98
CA ILE A 146 6.10 -2.49 -7.82
C ILE A 146 6.89 -3.73 -7.42
N LEU A 147 6.22 -4.88 -7.32
CA LEU A 147 6.88 -6.13 -6.95
C LEU A 147 7.85 -6.61 -8.03
N GLU A 148 7.52 -6.43 -9.31
CA GLU A 148 8.45 -6.70 -10.42
C GLU A 148 9.70 -5.81 -10.35
N MET A 149 9.54 -4.49 -10.13
CA MET A 149 10.68 -3.58 -9.92
C MET A 149 11.56 -4.01 -8.75
N LEU A 150 10.94 -4.48 -7.66
CA LEU A 150 11.66 -4.91 -6.47
C LEU A 150 12.38 -6.24 -6.70
N ALA A 151 11.78 -7.17 -7.44
CA ALA A 151 12.37 -8.46 -7.79
C ALA A 151 13.53 -8.36 -8.80
N GLU A 152 13.52 -7.34 -9.67
CA GLU A 152 14.63 -7.06 -10.60
C GLU A 152 15.92 -6.60 -9.90
N ILE A 153 15.82 -6.21 -8.62
CA ILE A 153 16.97 -5.74 -7.84
C ILE A 153 17.65 -6.96 -7.22
N GLY A 154 18.86 -7.27 -7.70
CA GLY A 154 19.60 -8.46 -7.28
C GLY A 154 20.06 -8.46 -5.81
N ASP A 155 20.35 -9.65 -5.30
CA ASP A 155 20.64 -10.01 -3.89
C ASP A 155 21.85 -9.32 -3.23
N GLY A 156 22.55 -8.43 -3.93
CA GLY A 156 23.68 -7.65 -3.39
C GLY A 156 23.48 -6.13 -3.48
N ALA A 157 22.32 -5.68 -3.94
CA ALA A 157 22.04 -4.26 -4.04
C ALA A 157 21.92 -3.61 -2.64
N PRO A 158 22.22 -2.31 -2.51
CA PRO A 158 21.96 -1.59 -1.27
C PRO A 158 20.51 -1.77 -0.81
N THR A 159 20.29 -1.84 0.50
CA THR A 159 18.96 -2.11 1.10
C THR A 159 17.88 -1.13 0.65
N GLY A 160 18.25 0.12 0.32
CA GLY A 160 17.34 1.13 -0.22
C GLY A 160 17.24 1.19 -1.75
N ALA A 161 17.86 0.27 -2.49
CA ALA A 161 17.79 0.24 -3.95
C ALA A 161 16.33 0.08 -4.42
N GLY A 162 15.95 0.85 -5.44
CA GLY A 162 14.59 0.82 -6.01
C GLY A 162 13.53 1.61 -5.23
N LEU A 163 13.80 2.00 -3.98
CA LEU A 163 12.77 2.64 -3.14
C LEU A 163 12.28 3.96 -3.72
N ARG A 164 13.16 4.75 -4.34
CA ARG A 164 12.76 6.01 -4.99
C ARG A 164 11.73 5.75 -6.10
N GLN A 165 12.00 4.77 -6.96
CA GLN A 165 11.10 4.40 -8.06
C GLN A 165 9.76 3.87 -7.52
N VAL A 166 9.78 3.08 -6.44
CA VAL A 166 8.57 2.62 -5.77
C VAL A 166 7.76 3.79 -5.19
N MET A 167 8.40 4.74 -4.52
CA MET A 167 7.75 5.95 -3.99
C MET A 167 7.14 6.81 -5.10
N ASP A 168 7.81 6.94 -6.26
CA ASP A 168 7.26 7.67 -7.41
C ASP A 168 5.96 7.03 -7.92
N VAL A 169 5.95 5.69 -8.03
CA VAL A 169 4.76 4.92 -8.45
C VAL A 169 3.65 4.98 -7.41
N SER A 170 3.98 4.95 -6.12
CA SER A 170 3.03 5.11 -5.01
C SER A 170 2.40 6.50 -5.01
N THR A 171 3.21 7.55 -5.19
CA THR A 171 2.74 8.93 -5.27
C THR A 171 1.79 9.13 -6.44
N GLU A 172 2.07 8.51 -7.59
CA GLU A 172 1.13 8.52 -8.73
C GLU A 172 -0.19 7.81 -8.38
N GLY A 173 -0.13 6.67 -7.69
CA GLY A 173 -1.34 5.98 -7.20
C GLY A 173 -2.16 6.85 -6.25
N GLN A 174 -1.49 7.54 -5.33
CA GLN A 174 -2.12 8.46 -4.39
C GLN A 174 -2.85 9.60 -5.10
N ARG A 175 -2.23 10.19 -6.13
CA ARG A 175 -2.87 11.23 -6.97
C ARG A 175 -4.12 10.70 -7.68
N VAL A 176 -4.06 9.50 -8.24
CA VAL A 176 -5.19 8.86 -8.91
C VAL A 176 -6.36 8.63 -7.95
N LEU A 177 -6.09 8.07 -6.76
CA LEU A 177 -7.11 7.80 -5.75
C LEU A 177 -7.76 9.10 -5.24
N ARG A 178 -6.95 10.12 -4.93
CA ARG A 178 -7.45 11.44 -4.49
C ARG A 178 -8.31 12.10 -5.57
N ALA A 179 -7.92 12.01 -6.84
CA ALA A 179 -8.72 12.52 -7.95
C ALA A 179 -10.07 11.78 -8.08
N ALA A 180 -10.09 10.45 -7.87
CA ALA A 180 -11.32 9.67 -7.87
C ALA A 180 -12.23 10.02 -6.69
N ALA A 181 -11.68 10.17 -5.48
CA ALA A 181 -12.40 10.60 -4.29
C ALA A 181 -13.04 11.99 -4.49
N SER A 182 -12.27 12.96 -5.01
CA SER A 182 -12.77 14.31 -5.31
C SER A 182 -13.88 14.32 -6.37
N ARG A 183 -13.77 13.49 -7.42
CA ARG A 183 -14.86 13.33 -8.41
C ARG A 183 -16.12 12.75 -7.76
N ARG A 184 -15.99 11.72 -6.93
CA ARG A 184 -17.13 11.07 -6.27
C ARG A 184 -17.83 11.99 -5.27
N ALA A 185 -17.07 12.82 -4.54
CA ALA A 185 -17.64 13.83 -3.65
C ALA A 185 -18.51 14.84 -4.40
N ARG A 186 -18.06 15.33 -5.57
CA ARG A 186 -18.80 16.27 -6.42
C ARG A 186 -20.06 15.69 -7.07
N VAL A 187 -20.17 14.37 -7.20
CA VAL A 187 -21.37 13.71 -7.73
C VAL A 187 -22.42 13.48 -6.62
N ARG A 188 -21.98 13.43 -5.35
CA ARG A 188 -22.85 13.18 -4.20
C ARG A 188 -23.34 14.43 -3.49
N GLY A 189 -22.63 15.56 -3.62
CA GLY A 189 -23.05 16.88 -3.14
C GLY A 189 -23.80 17.64 -4.22
#